data_AF-A0A7V5RCC2-F1
#
_entry.id   AF-A0A7V5RCC2-F1
#
_cell.length_a   1.000
_cell.length_b   1.000
_cell.length_c   1.000
_cell.angle_alpha   90.00
_cell.angle_beta   90.00
_cell.angle_gamma   90.00
#
_symmetry.space_group_name_H-M   'P 1'
#
loop_
_entity.id
_entity.type
_entity.pdbx_description
1 polymer ?
#
loop_
_entity_poly.entity_id
_entity_poly.type
_entity_poly.pdbx_seq_one_letter_code
_entity_poly.pdbx_strand_id
1 'polypeptide(L)'
;GLYAAGEVSGGVHGRNRLMGNSLLDVLVFGRRAGLAAADYAKAMEGAPEPTLVHVEAFHRELEKEGIDDALTGPVVLPDYAPDHVKSRRFA
;
A
#
# COMPACT_ATOMS: atom_id res chain seq x y z
N GLY A 1 4.99 8.18 11.71
CA GLY A 1 3.59 7.97 12.04
C GLY A 1 3.02 7.11 10.95
N LEU A 2 2.28 6.05 11.29
CA LEU A 2 1.64 5.15 10.34
C LEU A 2 0.17 5.56 10.19
N TYR A 3 -0.24 5.86 8.96
CA TYR A 3 -1.61 6.31 8.63
C TYR A 3 -2.23 5.34 7.64
N ALA A 4 -3.54 5.12 7.75
CA ALA A 4 -4.31 4.24 6.88
C ALA A 4 -5.66 4.88 6.53
N ALA A 5 -6.15 4.64 5.33
CA ALA A 5 -7.45 5.12 4.84
C ALA A 5 -8.00 4.19 3.76
N GLY A 6 -9.32 4.24 3.52
CA GLY A 6 -10.00 3.39 2.56
C GLY A 6 -10.36 2.02 3.14
N GLU A 7 -10.35 0.97 2.32
CA GLU A 7 -10.86 -0.35 2.71
C GLU A 7 -10.08 -1.04 3.85
N VAL A 8 -8.78 -0.71 3.98
CA VAL A 8 -7.96 -1.16 5.11
C VAL A 8 -8.37 -0.51 6.44
N SER A 9 -9.04 0.65 6.38
CA SER A 9 -9.56 1.36 7.56
C SER A 9 -11.01 0.95 7.85
N GLY A 10 -11.33 0.70 9.12
CA GLY A 10 -12.64 0.23 9.56
C GLY A 10 -13.41 1.24 10.43
N GLY A 11 -14.55 0.80 10.97
CA GLY A 11 -15.30 1.52 12.01
C GLY A 11 -16.43 2.43 11.51
N VAL A 12 -16.26 3.12 10.38
CA VAL A 12 -17.26 4.09 9.87
C VAL A 12 -18.57 3.41 9.43
N HIS A 13 -18.48 2.19 8.91
CA HIS A 13 -19.60 1.48 8.30
C HIS A 13 -20.26 0.42 9.20
N GLY A 14 -19.73 0.19 10.40
CA GLY A 14 -20.23 -0.85 11.30
C GLY A 14 -20.25 -2.24 10.66
N ARG A 15 -21.37 -2.98 10.83
CA ARG A 15 -21.53 -4.35 10.32
C ARG A 15 -21.78 -4.42 8.81
N ASN A 16 -22.33 -3.36 8.21
CA ASN A 16 -22.69 -3.37 6.80
C ASN A 16 -22.47 -1.99 6.17
N ARG A 17 -21.60 -1.95 5.14
CA ARG A 17 -21.36 -0.75 4.34
C ARG A 17 -22.52 -0.51 3.38
N LEU A 18 -23.05 0.71 3.37
CA LEU A 18 -24.05 1.14 2.40
C LEU A 18 -23.42 1.30 1.00
N MET A 19 -24.17 0.89 -0.03
CA MET A 19 -23.75 0.99 -1.42
C MET A 19 -23.37 2.44 -1.78
N GLY A 20 -22.25 2.63 -2.48
CA GLY A 20 -21.77 3.95 -2.92
C GLY A 20 -20.90 4.70 -1.90
N ASN A 21 -20.85 4.28 -0.64
CA ASN A 21 -20.00 4.95 0.37
C ASN A 21 -18.52 4.59 0.28
N SER A 22 -18.14 3.56 -0.49
CA SER A 22 -16.73 3.14 -0.62
C SER A 22 -15.85 4.23 -1.24
N LEU A 23 -16.35 4.89 -2.29
CA LEU A 23 -15.59 5.92 -2.97
C LEU A 23 -15.47 7.18 -2.09
N LEU A 24 -16.54 7.51 -1.38
CA LEU A 24 -16.54 8.62 -0.41
C LEU A 24 -15.50 8.39 0.68
N ASP A 25 -15.41 7.17 1.21
CA ASP A 25 -14.45 6.79 2.25
C ASP A 25 -13.00 7.02 1.79
N VAL A 26 -12.65 6.45 0.63
CA VAL A 26 -11.32 6.59 0.03
C VAL A 26 -10.96 8.06 -0.19
N LEU A 27 -11.87 8.87 -0.74
CA LEU A 27 -11.58 10.27 -1.06
C LEU A 27 -11.46 11.15 0.20
N VAL A 28 -12.40 11.03 1.13
CA VAL A 28 -12.46 11.89 2.31
C VAL A 28 -11.38 11.50 3.30
N PHE A 29 -11.30 10.23 3.69
CA PHE A 29 -10.32 9.78 4.68
C PHE A 29 -8.92 9.68 4.07
N GLY A 30 -8.79 9.36 2.78
CA GLY A 30 -7.51 9.40 2.08
C GLY A 30 -6.90 10.80 2.08
N ARG A 31 -7.70 11.83 1.76
CA ARG A 31 -7.24 13.23 1.84
C ARG A 31 -6.81 13.61 3.26
N ARG A 32 -7.58 13.22 4.27
CA ARG A 32 -7.25 13.53 5.68
C ARG A 32 -6.00 12.81 6.15
N ALA A 33 -5.84 11.52 5.83
CA ALA A 33 -4.67 10.73 6.17
C ALA A 33 -3.41 11.28 5.49
N GLY A 34 -3.50 11.67 4.22
CA GLY A 34 -2.38 12.28 3.49
C GLY A 34 -1.92 13.60 4.10
N LEU A 35 -2.87 14.49 4.45
CA LEU A 35 -2.54 15.75 5.13
C LEU A 35 -1.86 15.51 6.48
N ALA A 36 -2.44 14.63 7.32
CA ALA A 36 -1.88 14.31 8.63
C ALA A 36 -0.49 13.65 8.53
N ALA A 37 -0.28 12.77 7.56
CA ALA A 37 1.01 12.15 7.32
C ALA A 37 2.07 13.17 6.87
N ALA A 38 1.69 14.11 6.00
CA ALA A 38 2.57 15.18 5.55
C ALA A 38 2.96 16.13 6.69
N ASP A 39 1.98 16.52 7.53
CA ASP A 39 2.23 17.38 8.69
C ASP A 39 3.13 16.69 9.72
N TYR A 40 2.89 15.40 9.97
CA TYR A 40 3.74 14.60 10.84
C TYR A 40 5.17 14.51 10.31
N ALA A 41 5.36 14.23 9.02
CA ALA A 41 6.68 14.12 8.41
C ALA A 41 7.46 15.45 8.50
N LYS A 42 6.78 16.59 8.30
CA LYS A 42 7.39 17.92 8.43
C LYS A 42 7.76 18.30 9.87
N ALA A 43 7.00 17.80 10.85
CA ALA A 43 7.24 18.06 12.26
C ALA A 43 8.32 17.17 12.89
N MET A 44 8.82 16.15 12.17
CA MET A 44 9.89 15.30 12.66
C MET A 44 11.25 16.00 12.57
N GLU A 45 11.82 16.35 13.71
CA GLU A 45 13.22 16.77 13.80
C GLU A 45 14.16 15.56 13.74
N GLY A 46 15.25 15.68 12.97
CA GLY A 46 16.26 14.63 12.87
C GLY A 46 15.79 13.36 12.14
N ALA A 47 14.78 13.46 11.27
CA ALA A 47 14.36 12.33 10.45
C ALA A 47 15.52 11.85 9.56
N PRO A 48 15.81 10.54 9.52
CA PRO A 48 16.81 9.99 8.62
C PRO A 48 16.36 10.16 7.16
N GLU A 49 17.31 10.12 6.22
CA GLU A 49 16.97 10.12 4.80
C GLU A 49 16.06 8.94 4.46
N PRO A 50 15.02 9.14 3.63
CA PRO A 50 14.20 8.04 3.16
C PRO A 50 15.05 7.03 2.38
N THR A 51 15.03 5.77 2.79
CA THR A 51 15.76 4.69 2.12
C THR A 51 14.87 3.47 1.87
N LEU A 52 15.29 2.65 0.90
CA LEU A 52 14.64 1.38 0.57
C LEU A 52 15.32 0.17 1.23
N VAL A 53 16.22 0.39 2.20
CA VAL A 53 16.98 -0.68 2.87
C VAL A 53 16.08 -1.76 3.46
N HIS A 54 14.91 -1.39 3.97
CA HIS A 54 13.94 -2.35 4.50
C HIS A 54 13.36 -3.29 3.41
N VAL A 55 13.18 -2.80 2.19
CA VAL A 55 12.73 -3.59 1.04
C VAL A 55 13.82 -4.56 0.61
N GLU A 56 15.06 -4.08 0.51
CA GLU A 56 16.23 -4.91 0.19
C GLU A 56 16.46 -6.01 1.24
N ALA A 57 16.29 -5.69 2.52
CA ALA A 57 16.37 -6.67 3.60
C ALA A 57 15.29 -7.75 3.47
N PHE A 58 14.05 -7.35 3.18
CA PHE A 58 12.95 -8.28 2.96
C PHE A 58 13.19 -9.20 1.75
N HIS A 59 13.67 -8.67 0.61
CA HIS A 59 14.00 -9.50 -0.55
C HIS A 59 15.11 -10.51 -0.26
N ARG A 60 16.14 -10.11 0.52
CA ARG A 60 17.20 -11.03 0.94
C ARG A 60 16.69 -12.15 1.84
N GLU A 61 15.72 -11.87 2.69
CA GLU A 61 15.04 -12.89 3.49
C GLU A 61 14.27 -13.86 2.61
N LEU A 62 13.53 -13.37 1.60
CA LEU A 62 12.83 -14.23 0.64
C LEU A 62 13.80 -15.14 -0.12
N GLU A 63 14.91 -14.60 -0.63
CA GLU A 63 15.94 -15.37 -1.33
C GLU A 63 16.57 -16.44 -0.44
N LYS A 64 16.86 -16.10 0.82
CA LYS A 64 17.43 -17.04 1.80
C LYS A 64 16.48 -18.21 2.08
N GLU A 65 15.18 -17.95 2.12
CA GLU A 65 14.16 -18.97 2.32
C GLU A 65 13.75 -19.67 1.00
N GLY A 66 14.37 -19.33 -0.13
CA GLY A 66 14.11 -19.92 -1.44
C GLY A 66 12.72 -19.62 -2.00
N ILE A 67 12.17 -18.44 -1.66
CA ILE A 67 10.84 -17.99 -2.10
C ILE A 67 10.99 -17.16 -3.38
N ASP A 68 10.93 -17.83 -4.54
CA ASP A 68 11.14 -17.21 -5.86
C ASP A 68 9.92 -16.41 -6.38
N ASP A 69 8.73 -16.65 -5.83
CA ASP A 69 7.49 -16.04 -6.33
C ASP A 69 6.56 -15.70 -5.16
N ALA A 70 6.78 -14.53 -4.57
CA ALA A 70 5.99 -14.02 -3.44
C ALA A 70 4.61 -13.48 -3.88
N LEU A 71 3.99 -14.04 -4.92
CA LEU A 71 2.62 -13.69 -5.32
C LEU A 71 1.62 -14.34 -4.35
N THR A 72 1.52 -13.77 -3.15
CA THR A 72 0.67 -14.26 -2.05
C THR A 72 -0.77 -13.76 -2.22
N GLY A 73 -1.37 -14.03 -3.38
CA GLY A 73 -2.76 -13.70 -3.64
C GLY A 73 -3.35 -14.64 -4.68
N PRO A 74 -4.60 -15.11 -4.50
CA PRO A 74 -5.27 -15.85 -5.57
C PRO A 74 -5.32 -14.96 -6.81
N VAL A 75 -4.94 -15.51 -7.96
CA VAL A 75 -5.11 -14.84 -9.26
C VAL A 75 -6.61 -14.78 -9.54
N VAL A 76 -7.27 -13.71 -9.08
CA VAL A 76 -8.72 -13.51 -9.25
C VAL A 76 -9.07 -13.24 -10.70
N LEU A 77 -8.14 -12.64 -11.45
CA LEU A 77 -8.26 -12.35 -12.87
C LEU A 77 -6.97 -12.75 -13.59
N PRO A 78 -7.05 -13.33 -14.80
CA PRO A 78 -5.88 -13.52 -15.65
C PRO A 78 -5.09 -12.23 -15.81
N ASP A 79 -3.78 -12.33 -15.99
CA ASP A 79 -2.96 -11.15 -16.30
C ASP A 79 -3.24 -10.68 -17.73
N TYR A 80 -4.17 -9.74 -17.85
CA TYR A 80 -4.53 -9.09 -19.11
C TYR A 80 -3.53 -8.00 -19.54
N ALA A 81 -2.46 -7.75 -18.77
CA ALA A 81 -1.47 -6.78 -19.16
C ALA A 81 -0.78 -7.21 -20.47
N PRO A 82 -0.73 -6.34 -21.49
CA PRO A 82 0.07 -6.58 -22.69
C PRO A 82 1.54 -6.78 -22.35
N ASP A 83 2.27 -7.56 -23.16
CA ASP A 83 3.68 -7.87 -22.89
C ASP A 83 4.58 -6.64 -22.78
N HIS A 84 4.25 -5.57 -23.53
CA HIS A 84 4.96 -4.28 -23.45
C HIS A 84 4.73 -3.51 -22.14
N VAL A 85 3.70 -3.86 -21.36
CA VAL A 85 3.43 -3.33 -20.02
C VAL A 85 4.13 -4.19 -18.96
N LYS A 86 4.13 -5.52 -19.16
CA LYS A 86 4.81 -6.47 -18.25
C LYS A 86 6.31 -6.20 -18.17
N SER A 87 6.96 -5.82 -19.27
CA SER A 87 8.39 -5.49 -19.31
C SER A 87 8.78 -4.26 -18.46
N ARG A 88 7.81 -3.43 -18.06
CA ARG A 88 8.02 -2.25 -17.20
C ARG A 88 7.68 -2.47 -15.74
N ARG A 89 7.18 -3.67 -15.37
CA ARG A 89 6.65 -3.94 -14.02
C ARG A 89 7.74 -4.09 -12.96
N PHE A 90 8.99 -4.30 -13.39
CA PHE A 90 10.16 -4.56 -12.55
C PHE A 90 11.40 -3.74 -12.95
N ALA A 91 11.22 -2.66 -13.72
CA ALA A 91 12.30 -1.73 -14.09
C ALA A 91 12.36 -0.52 -13.14
#